data_AF-A0AA42BAW9-F1
#
_entry.id   AF-A0AA42BAW9-F1
#
_cell.length_a   1.000
_cell.length_b   1.000
_cell.length_c   1.000
_cell.angle_alpha   90.00
_cell.angle_beta   90.00
_cell.angle_gamma   90.00
#
_symmetry.space_group_name_H-M   'P 1'
#
loop_
_entity.id
_entity.type
_entity.pdbx_description
1 polymer ?
#
loop_
_entity_poly.entity_id
_entity_poly.type
_entity_poly.pdbx_seq_one_letter_code
_entity_poly.pdbx_strand_id
1 'polypeptide(L)'
;MPEFGRGRPFQPKQKTSAPTMPGAWLVTLRSVPHHYWDIKNVIESTGEARVYFGEALAYLKGQGVSLFRVEATGLGWVDALYRWWREAQRRDAIPFEIKVYVHNTEEIASFRQHPPEEIKARIEQRAPRFQLLAS
;
A
#
# COMPACT_ATOMS: atom_id res chain seq x y z
N MET A 1 -4.90 -49.73 -5.24
CA MET A 1 -5.52 -48.45 -5.65
C MET A 1 -5.40 -47.48 -4.49
N PRO A 2 -4.71 -46.34 -4.62
CA PRO A 2 -5.02 -45.16 -3.83
C PRO A 2 -5.58 -44.05 -4.73
N GLU A 3 -6.75 -43.53 -4.37
CA GLU A 3 -7.35 -42.37 -5.01
C GLU A 3 -6.61 -41.10 -4.53
N PHE A 4 -5.90 -40.45 -5.45
CA PHE A 4 -5.38 -39.10 -5.23
C PHE A 4 -6.54 -38.13 -5.21
N GLY A 5 -6.85 -37.59 -4.04
CA GLY A 5 -7.89 -36.56 -3.86
C GLY A 5 -7.69 -35.41 -4.84
N ARG A 6 -8.72 -35.13 -5.64
CA ARG A 6 -8.73 -34.00 -6.59
C ARG A 6 -8.51 -32.71 -5.80
N GLY A 7 -7.30 -32.18 -5.88
CA GLY A 7 -6.98 -30.85 -5.37
C GLY A 7 -8.00 -29.85 -5.92
N ARG A 8 -8.55 -29.00 -5.06
CA ARG A 8 -9.48 -27.94 -5.48
C ARG A 8 -8.83 -27.17 -6.64
N PRO A 9 -9.51 -26.97 -7.77
CA PRO A 9 -8.97 -26.20 -8.87
C PRO A 9 -8.57 -24.82 -8.36
N PHE A 10 -7.36 -24.38 -8.70
CA PHE A 10 -6.89 -23.03 -8.41
C PHE A 10 -7.90 -22.04 -9.01
N GLN A 11 -8.72 -21.43 -8.15
CA GLN A 11 -9.51 -20.27 -8.52
C GLN A 11 -8.58 -19.08 -8.40
N PRO A 12 -8.12 -18.46 -9.51
CA PRO A 12 -7.46 -17.18 -9.40
C PRO A 12 -8.44 -16.23 -8.72
N LYS A 13 -8.16 -15.87 -7.45
CA LYS A 13 -8.88 -14.76 -6.81
C LYS A 13 -8.84 -13.63 -7.81
N GLN A 14 -10.01 -13.13 -8.20
CA GLN A 14 -10.14 -12.01 -9.10
C GLN A 14 -9.33 -10.87 -8.47
N LYS A 15 -8.09 -10.69 -8.93
CA LYS A 15 -7.24 -9.58 -8.50
C LYS A 15 -7.82 -8.38 -9.22
N THR A 16 -8.88 -7.81 -8.65
CA THR A 16 -9.41 -6.53 -9.12
C THR A 16 -8.30 -5.52 -8.89
N SER A 17 -7.48 -5.34 -9.92
CA SER A 17 -6.26 -4.53 -9.92
C SER A 17 -6.59 -3.05 -10.08
N ALA A 18 -7.87 -2.71 -9.86
CA ALA A 18 -8.47 -1.42 -10.06
C ALA A 18 -9.12 -0.97 -8.74
N PRO A 19 -9.09 0.35 -8.48
CA PRO A 19 -9.89 0.93 -7.41
C PRO A 19 -11.39 0.74 -7.70
N THR A 20 -12.17 0.68 -6.63
CA THR A 20 -13.61 0.42 -6.65
C THR A 20 -14.40 1.38 -5.78
N MET A 21 -13.73 2.13 -4.89
CA MET A 21 -14.39 2.99 -3.89
C MET A 21 -14.55 4.42 -4.40
N PRO A 22 -15.77 4.88 -4.78
CA PRO A 22 -15.97 6.22 -5.30
C PRO A 22 -15.52 7.29 -4.30
N GLY A 23 -14.82 8.31 -4.79
CA GLY A 23 -14.28 9.37 -3.95
C GLY A 23 -13.05 8.97 -3.12
N ALA A 24 -12.53 7.75 -3.22
CA ALA A 24 -11.34 7.36 -2.49
C ALA A 24 -10.10 8.10 -3.02
N TRP A 25 -9.20 8.50 -2.11
CA TRP A 25 -7.85 8.95 -2.47
C TRP A 25 -7.05 7.78 -3.04
N LEU A 26 -6.34 8.02 -4.13
CA LEU A 26 -5.48 7.04 -4.78
C LEU A 26 -4.02 7.40 -4.59
N VAL A 27 -3.28 6.54 -3.88
CA VAL A 27 -1.85 6.73 -3.63
C VAL A 27 -1.08 5.45 -3.91
N THR A 28 0.21 5.60 -4.20
CA THR A 28 1.15 4.49 -4.32
C THR A 28 2.18 4.59 -3.21
N LEU A 29 2.39 3.50 -2.48
CA LEU A 29 3.47 3.39 -1.52
C LEU A 29 4.59 2.52 -2.10
N ARG A 30 5.83 2.89 -1.79
CA ARG A 30 7.00 2.07 -2.05
C ARG A 30 7.81 1.90 -0.78
N SER A 31 8.33 0.69 -0.59
CA SER A 31 9.19 0.34 0.56
C SER A 31 10.07 -0.87 0.24
N VAL A 32 10.65 -1.48 1.26
CA VAL A 32 11.51 -2.66 1.15
C VAL A 32 10.67 -3.96 1.05
N PRO A 33 11.07 -4.92 0.19
CA PRO A 33 10.35 -6.19 0.00
C PRO A 33 10.09 -6.99 1.27
N HIS A 34 11.04 -6.98 2.21
CA HIS A 34 11.00 -7.81 3.42
C HIS A 34 9.76 -7.54 4.30
N HIS A 35 9.26 -6.30 4.31
CA HIS A 35 8.14 -5.87 5.14
C HIS A 35 6.80 -5.84 4.42
N TYR A 36 6.72 -6.45 3.23
CA TYR A 36 5.54 -6.33 2.36
C TYR A 36 4.23 -6.67 3.07
N TRP A 37 4.17 -7.81 3.75
CA TRP A 37 2.96 -8.28 4.41
C TRP A 37 2.55 -7.41 5.60
N ASP A 38 3.52 -7.01 6.42
CA ASP A 38 3.25 -6.17 7.59
C ASP A 38 2.74 -4.80 7.17
N ILE A 39 3.38 -4.16 6.18
CA ILE A 39 2.94 -2.87 5.65
C ILE A 39 1.51 -2.99 5.10
N LYS A 40 1.24 -4.01 4.28
CA LYS A 40 -0.10 -4.24 3.72
C LYS A 40 -1.14 -4.42 4.82
N ASN A 41 -0.85 -5.25 5.82
CA ASN A 41 -1.77 -5.53 6.93
C ASN A 41 -2.07 -4.28 7.74
N VAL A 42 -1.07 -3.42 7.97
CA VAL A 42 -1.26 -2.17 8.71
C VAL A 42 -2.08 -1.16 7.90
N ILE A 43 -1.83 -1.03 6.58
CA ILE A 43 -2.65 -0.17 5.70
C ILE A 43 -4.14 -0.57 5.78
N GLU A 44 -4.42 -1.86 5.78
CA GLU A 44 -5.80 -2.38 5.75
C GLU A 44 -6.45 -2.48 7.15
N SER A 45 -5.68 -2.26 8.22
CA SER A 45 -6.11 -2.51 9.61
C SER A 45 -7.24 -1.61 10.11
N THR A 46 -7.40 -0.42 9.54
CA THR A 46 -8.43 0.54 9.98
C THR A 46 -9.76 0.36 9.25
N GLY A 47 -9.79 -0.43 8.16
CA GLY A 47 -10.95 -0.51 7.26
C GLY A 47 -11.16 0.72 6.37
N GLU A 48 -10.35 1.78 6.55
CA GLU A 48 -10.44 3.03 5.78
C GLU A 48 -9.62 3.01 4.48
N ALA A 49 -8.77 2.00 4.30
CA ALA A 49 -7.91 1.86 3.13
C ALA A 49 -7.77 0.40 2.69
N ARG A 50 -7.58 0.21 1.39
CA ARG A 50 -7.39 -1.11 0.77
C ARG A 50 -6.23 -1.08 -0.22
N VAL A 51 -5.36 -2.09 -0.16
CA VAL A 51 -4.34 -2.30 -1.19
C VAL A 51 -4.97 -3.07 -2.35
N TYR A 52 -5.47 -2.36 -3.36
CA TYR A 52 -6.13 -2.97 -4.52
C TYR A 52 -5.13 -3.58 -5.51
N PHE A 53 -3.87 -3.14 -5.48
CA PHE A 53 -2.77 -3.78 -6.19
C PHE A 53 -1.52 -3.77 -5.30
N GLY A 54 -0.86 -4.91 -5.17
CA GLY A 54 0.38 -5.04 -4.39
C GLY A 54 1.35 -5.99 -5.05
N GLU A 55 2.62 -5.62 -5.01
CA GLU A 55 3.74 -6.40 -5.55
C GLU A 55 4.86 -6.44 -4.52
N ALA A 56 5.17 -7.64 -4.01
CA ALA A 56 6.15 -7.80 -2.94
C ALA A 56 7.59 -7.47 -3.38
N LEU A 57 7.91 -7.71 -4.64
CA LEU A 57 9.20 -7.41 -5.23
C LEU A 57 9.00 -6.94 -6.67
N ALA A 58 9.21 -5.64 -6.89
CA ALA A 58 9.31 -5.00 -8.18
C ALA A 58 10.73 -4.43 -8.36
N TYR A 59 11.24 -4.45 -9.59
CA TYR A 59 12.51 -3.81 -9.91
C TYR A 59 12.26 -2.42 -10.51
N LEU A 60 12.59 -1.37 -9.77
CA LEU A 60 12.47 0.02 -10.21
C LEU A 60 13.83 0.71 -10.14
N LYS A 61 14.32 1.23 -11.27
CA LYS A 61 15.59 1.98 -11.36
C LYS A 61 16.79 1.27 -10.71
N GLY A 62 16.89 -0.06 -10.92
CA GLY A 62 17.97 -0.88 -10.35
C GLY A 62 17.81 -1.23 -8.86
N GLN A 63 16.67 -0.92 -8.24
CA GLN A 63 16.38 -1.24 -6.85
C GLN A 63 15.19 -2.19 -6.73
N GLY A 64 15.31 -3.19 -5.85
CA GLY A 64 14.20 -4.05 -5.46
C GLY A 64 13.32 -3.35 -4.42
N VAL A 65 12.06 -3.12 -4.75
CA VAL A 65 11.09 -2.45 -3.88
C VAL A 65 9.79 -3.23 -3.79
N SER A 66 9.10 -3.14 -2.67
CA SER A 66 7.68 -3.49 -2.58
C SER A 66 6.83 -2.32 -3.07
N LEU A 67 5.74 -2.61 -3.79
CA LEU A 67 4.80 -1.62 -4.29
C LEU A 67 3.38 -1.90 -3.76
N PHE A 68 2.69 -0.83 -3.37
CA PHE A 68 1.30 -0.88 -2.92
C PHE A 68 0.52 0.24 -3.59
N ARG A 69 -0.54 -0.08 -4.33
CA ARG A 69 -1.53 0.91 -4.74
C ARG A 69 -2.71 0.84 -3.80
N VAL A 70 -3.03 1.98 -3.20
CA VAL A 70 -3.98 2.11 -2.11
C VAL A 70 -5.12 2.99 -2.58
N GLU A 71 -6.34 2.52 -2.35
CA GLU A 71 -7.52 3.38 -2.33
C GLU A 71 -7.91 3.60 -0.86
N ALA A 72 -8.20 4.84 -0.49
CA ALA A 72 -8.51 5.20 0.88
C ALA A 72 -9.73 6.11 0.96
N THR A 73 -10.68 5.81 1.84
CA THR A 73 -11.83 6.65 2.19
C THR A 73 -11.60 7.44 3.48
N GLY A 74 -10.58 7.06 4.27
CA GLY A 74 -10.06 7.77 5.43
C GLY A 74 -8.54 7.64 5.51
N LEU A 75 -7.89 8.44 6.35
CA LEU A 75 -6.42 8.52 6.44
C LEU A 75 -5.85 8.09 7.80
N GLY A 76 -6.65 7.45 8.68
CA GLY A 76 -6.19 6.93 9.96
C GLY A 76 -5.15 5.81 9.81
N TRP A 77 -5.14 5.12 8.67
CA TRP A 77 -4.10 4.14 8.33
C TRP A 77 -2.70 4.76 8.28
N VAL A 78 -2.57 6.06 7.99
CA VAL A 78 -1.28 6.76 7.98
C VAL A 78 -0.67 6.80 9.38
N ASP A 79 -1.48 7.05 10.42
CA ASP A 79 -1.00 7.05 11.81
C ASP A 79 -0.61 5.64 12.27
N ALA A 80 -1.43 4.66 11.91
CA ALA A 80 -1.16 3.25 12.20
C ALA A 80 0.17 2.82 11.55
N LEU A 81 0.35 3.13 10.26
CA LEU A 81 1.56 2.79 9.52
C LEU A 81 2.77 3.55 10.04
N TYR A 82 2.63 4.81 10.45
CA TYR A 82 3.74 5.58 10.98
C TYR A 82 4.22 5.04 12.32
N ARG A 83 3.28 4.70 13.23
CA ARG A 83 3.61 4.07 14.52
C ARG A 83 4.32 2.73 14.30
N TRP A 84 3.74 1.87 13.47
CA TRP A 84 4.35 0.58 13.13
C TRP A 84 5.75 0.77 12.51
N TRP A 85 5.91 1.72 11.58
CA TRP A 85 7.19 1.98 10.93
C TRP A 85 8.24 2.45 11.94
N ARG A 86 7.90 3.34 12.87
CA ARG A 86 8.79 3.78 13.95
C ARG A 86 9.22 2.63 14.85
N GLU A 87 8.33 1.68 15.12
CA GLU A 87 8.65 0.48 15.90
C GLU A 87 9.55 -0.46 15.11
N ALA A 88 9.24 -0.73 13.84
CA ALA A 88 10.07 -1.56 12.96
C ALA A 88 11.49 -1.00 12.82
N GLN A 89 11.64 0.32 12.66
CA GLN A 89 12.95 1.00 12.63
C GLN A 89 13.79 0.79 13.90
N ARG A 90 13.16 0.60 15.06
CA ARG A 90 13.87 0.33 16.32
C ARG A 90 14.24 -1.13 16.48
N ARG A 91 13.43 -2.04 15.93
CA ARG A 91 13.67 -3.49 15.99
C ARG A 91 14.71 -3.93 14.96
N ASP A 92 14.70 -3.31 13.79
CA ASP A 92 15.52 -3.73 12.66
C ASP A 92 16.92 -3.11 12.73
N ALA A 93 17.93 -3.89 12.33
CA ALA A 93 19.31 -3.40 12.24
C ALA A 93 19.55 -2.49 11.02
N ILE A 94 18.72 -2.60 9.98
CA ILE A 94 18.88 -1.86 8.72
C ILE A 94 17.73 -0.87 8.57
N PRO A 95 18.02 0.44 8.56
CA PRO A 95 16.99 1.44 8.34
C PRO A 95 16.36 1.32 6.96
N PHE A 96 15.04 1.37 6.91
CA PHE A 96 14.30 1.40 5.64
C PHE A 96 13.47 2.69 5.50
N GLU A 97 12.67 2.80 4.45
CA GLU A 97 11.82 3.97 4.22
C GLU A 97 10.49 3.55 3.60
N ILE A 98 9.44 4.31 3.90
CA ILE A 98 8.15 4.24 3.22
C ILE A 98 7.95 5.58 2.54
N LYS A 99 7.75 5.55 1.23
CA LYS A 99 7.54 6.73 0.40
C LYS A 99 6.15 6.70 -0.20
N VAL A 100 5.51 7.87 -0.28
CA VAL A 100 4.16 8.06 -0.80
C VAL A 100 4.23 8.79 -2.12
N TYR A 101 3.56 8.25 -3.12
CA TYR A 101 3.52 8.74 -4.48
C TYR A 101 2.08 8.97 -4.95
N VAL A 102 1.90 9.93 -5.85
CA VAL A 102 0.69 10.09 -6.67
C VAL A 102 1.02 9.77 -8.13
N HIS A 103 0.00 9.46 -8.92
CA HIS A 103 0.15 9.05 -10.33
C HIS A 103 1.17 7.91 -10.54
N ASN A 104 1.38 7.09 -9.50
CA ASN A 104 2.38 6.03 -9.39
C ASN A 104 3.86 6.47 -9.42
N THR A 105 4.20 7.73 -9.73
CA THR A 105 5.58 8.14 -10.02
C THR A 105 6.03 9.41 -9.31
N GLU A 106 5.10 10.29 -8.92
CA GLU A 106 5.40 11.59 -8.32
C GLU A 106 5.44 11.46 -6.80
N GLU A 107 6.62 11.61 -6.20
CA GLU A 107 6.80 11.53 -4.76
C GLU A 107 6.17 12.76 -4.09
N ILE A 108 5.25 12.52 -3.14
CA ILE A 108 4.61 13.59 -2.39
C ILE A 108 5.08 13.65 -0.95
N ALA A 109 5.47 12.52 -0.36
CA ALA A 109 5.92 12.46 1.02
C ALA A 109 6.82 11.24 1.30
N SER A 110 7.52 11.31 2.42
CA SER A 110 8.31 10.22 3.00
C SER A 110 8.06 10.18 4.52
N PHE A 111 7.91 8.97 5.06
CA PHE A 111 7.76 8.73 6.49
C PHE A 111 9.01 9.12 7.30
N ARG A 112 10.18 9.14 6.64
CA ARG A 112 11.43 9.59 7.28
C ARG A 112 11.48 11.11 7.46
N GLN A 113 10.91 11.85 6.53
CA GLN A 113 11.06 13.31 6.45
C GLN A 113 9.84 14.07 6.96
N HIS A 114 8.66 13.45 6.95
CA HIS A 114 7.40 14.12 7.23
C HIS A 114 6.65 13.38 8.35
N PRO A 115 6.04 14.10 9.30
CA PRO A 115 5.18 13.51 10.31
C PRO A 115 3.80 13.11 9.73
N PRO A 116 3.02 12.26 10.41
CA PRO A 116 1.75 11.74 9.91
C PRO A 116 0.78 12.82 9.41
N GLU A 117 0.61 13.90 10.17
CA GLU A 117 -0.28 15.00 9.84
C GLU A 117 0.08 15.68 8.52
N GLU A 118 1.37 15.84 8.24
CA GLU A 118 1.84 16.44 6.99
C GLU A 118 1.65 15.47 5.82
N ILE A 119 1.92 14.17 6.03
CA ILE A 119 1.65 13.14 5.01
C ILE A 119 0.18 13.16 4.62
N LYS A 120 -0.73 13.20 5.59
CA LYS A 120 -2.17 13.27 5.34
C LYS A 120 -2.55 14.51 4.56
N ALA A 121 -2.10 15.69 5.00
CA ALA A 121 -2.38 16.95 4.32
C ALA A 121 -1.93 16.92 2.85
N ARG A 122 -0.74 16.36 2.57
CA ARG A 122 -0.24 16.21 1.20
C ARG A 122 -1.05 15.22 0.38
N ILE A 123 -1.54 14.13 0.96
CA ILE A 123 -2.48 13.20 0.30
C ILE A 123 -3.78 13.94 -0.04
N GLU A 124 -4.35 14.68 0.91
CA GLU A 124 -5.60 15.42 0.70
C GLU A 124 -5.50 16.45 -0.41
N GLN A 125 -4.37 17.16 -0.48
CA GLN A 125 -4.13 18.22 -1.46
C GLN A 125 -3.78 17.70 -2.86
N ARG A 126 -3.08 16.57 -2.96
CA ARG A 126 -2.43 16.15 -4.22
C ARG A 126 -2.89 14.82 -4.76
N ALA A 127 -3.47 13.94 -3.94
CA ALA A 127 -3.86 12.62 -4.41
C ALA A 127 -5.13 12.70 -5.27
N PRO A 128 -5.14 12.08 -6.47
CA PRO A 128 -6.33 11.99 -7.28
C PRO A 128 -7.42 11.22 -6.53
N ARG A 129 -8.68 11.59 -6.79
CA ARG A 129 -9.85 10.88 -6.28
C ARG A 129 -10.36 9.91 -7.33
N PHE A 130 -10.72 8.70 -6.92
CA PHE A 130 -11.38 7.77 -7.82
C PHE A 130 -12.77 8.28 -8.18
N GLN A 131 -13.05 8.37 -9.47
CA GLN A 131 -14.38 8.65 -10.00
C GLN A 131 -14.91 7.37 -10.62
N LEU A 132 -16.10 6.95 -10.20
CA LEU A 132 -16.81 5.90 -10.91
C LEU A 132 -17.25 6.50 -12.24
N LEU A 133 -16.66 6.05 -13.35
CA LEU A 133 -17.14 6.43 -14.67
C LEU A 133 -18.60 5.97 -14.77
N ALA A 134 -19.51 6.93 -14.92
CA ALA A 134 -20.90 6.63 -15.24
C ALA A 134 -20.89 5.84 -16.56
N SER A 135 -21.39 4.60 -16.50
CA SER A 135 -21.57 3.75 -17.68
C SER A 135 -22.76 4.22 -18.50
#